data_AF-A0A2N7U8C5-F1
#
_entry.id   AF-A0A2N7U8C5-F1
#
_cell.length_a   1.000
_cell.length_b   1.000
_cell.length_c   1.000
_cell.angle_alpha   90.00
_cell.angle_beta   90.00
_cell.angle_gamma   90.00
#
_symmetry.space_group_name_H-M   'P 1'
#
loop_
_entity.id
_entity.type
_entity.pdbx_description
1 polymer ?
#
loop_
_entity_poly.entity_id
_entity_poly.type
_entity_poly.pdbx_seq_one_letter_code
_entity_poly.pdbx_strand_id
1 'polypeptide(L)'
;MDCLFCKIVNRGIPADIVHEDEHVLAFSDINPQAPTHILIIPRQHIATLNDIEMADLALMGRLQYTAARLARERGFAEDGYRVVMNCNDHGGQTVYHIHMHLMGGRRFTWPAG
;
A
#
# COMPACT_ATOMS: atom_id res chain seq x y z
N MET A 1 17.75 -2.98 10.80
CA MET A 1 16.80 -1.95 10.33
C MET A 1 15.55 -2.05 11.18
N ASP A 2 15.18 -0.98 11.90
CA ASP A 2 13.99 -0.96 12.75
C ASP A 2 12.79 -0.41 11.97
N CYS A 3 12.34 -1.16 10.96
CA CYS A 3 11.18 -0.81 10.15
C CYS A 3 10.00 -1.72 10.51
N LEU A 4 8.85 -1.13 10.83
CA LEU A 4 7.62 -1.85 11.15
C LEU A 4 7.19 -2.79 10.02
N PHE A 5 7.20 -2.31 8.78
CA PHE A 5 6.78 -3.09 7.61
C PHE A 5 7.78 -4.19 7.25
N CYS A 6 9.09 -3.98 7.46
CA CYS A 6 10.06 -5.06 7.35
C CYS A 6 9.78 -6.17 8.37
N LYS A 7 9.35 -5.84 9.59
CA LYS A 7 8.94 -6.86 10.58
C LYS A 7 7.71 -7.63 10.12
N ILE A 8 6.74 -7.00 9.47
CA ILE A 8 5.57 -7.67 8.87
C ILE A 8 5.99 -8.59 7.72
N VAL A 9 6.84 -8.11 6.80
CA VAL A 9 7.39 -8.89 5.68
C VAL A 9 8.11 -10.13 6.18
N ASN A 10 8.90 -9.99 7.25
CA ASN A 10 9.66 -11.07 7.87
C ASN A 10 8.87 -11.89 8.91
N ARG A 11 7.54 -11.72 8.99
CA ARG A 11 6.66 -12.45 9.93
C ARG A 11 7.01 -12.26 11.42
N GLY A 12 7.72 -11.20 11.77
CA GLY A 12 8.05 -10.84 13.16
C GLY A 12 6.89 -10.18 13.90
N ILE A 13 5.91 -9.61 13.20
CA ILE A 13 4.68 -9.04 13.75
C ILE A 13 3.49 -9.52 12.88
N PRO A 14 2.35 -9.91 13.48
CA PRO A 14 1.18 -10.34 12.73
C PRO A 14 0.57 -9.19 11.92
N ALA A 15 0.00 -9.55 10.75
CA ALA A 15 -0.83 -8.67 9.94
C ALA A 15 -1.90 -9.52 9.24
N ASP A 16 -3.05 -8.92 8.96
CA ASP A 16 -4.11 -9.54 8.15
C ASP A 16 -3.72 -9.48 6.66
N ILE A 17 -2.99 -10.48 6.20
CA ILE A 17 -2.41 -10.53 4.86
C ILE A 17 -3.47 -10.95 3.85
N VAL A 18 -3.64 -10.13 2.82
CA VAL A 18 -4.67 -10.30 1.78
C VAL A 18 -4.06 -10.65 0.42
N HIS A 19 -2.76 -10.41 0.24
CA HIS A 19 -1.97 -10.84 -0.91
C HIS A 19 -0.51 -10.99 -0.54
N GLU A 20 0.17 -11.95 -1.16
CA GLU A 20 1.60 -12.15 -1.03
C GLU A 20 2.15 -12.80 -2.30
N ASP A 21 3.22 -12.23 -2.83
CA ASP A 21 4.06 -12.86 -3.86
C ASP A 21 5.56 -12.63 -3.56
N GLU A 22 6.43 -12.94 -4.52
CA GLU A 22 7.89 -12.78 -4.42
C GLU A 22 8.35 -11.33 -4.20
N HIS A 23 7.56 -10.34 -4.63
CA HIS A 23 7.96 -8.93 -4.62
C HIS A 23 7.07 -8.04 -3.77
N VAL A 24 5.79 -8.39 -3.61
CA VAL A 24 4.76 -7.55 -3.01
C VAL A 24 4.06 -8.30 -1.87
N LEU A 25 3.73 -7.55 -0.81
CA LEU A 25 2.87 -7.99 0.27
C LEU A 25 1.74 -6.96 0.43
N ALA A 26 0.50 -7.42 0.58
CA ALA A 26 -0.61 -6.55 0.92
C ALA A 26 -1.35 -7.04 2.17
N PHE A 27 -1.76 -6.11 3.03
CA PHE A 27 -2.45 -6.42 4.27
C PHE A 27 -3.43 -5.31 4.65
N SER A 28 -4.46 -5.65 5.42
CA SER A 28 -5.44 -4.69 5.92
C SER A 28 -4.78 -3.68 6.87
N ASP A 29 -5.09 -2.39 6.70
CA ASP A 29 -4.66 -1.35 7.63
C ASP A 29 -5.39 -1.52 8.98
N ILE A 30 -4.66 -1.40 10.08
CA ILE A 30 -5.22 -1.51 11.44
C ILE A 30 -6.06 -0.29 11.83
N ASN A 31 -5.90 0.84 11.13
CA ASN A 31 -6.65 2.08 11.33
C ASN A 31 -7.32 2.52 10.00
N PRO A 32 -8.35 1.78 9.54
CA PRO A 32 -8.93 1.97 8.21
C PRO A 32 -9.61 3.36 8.05
N GLN A 33 -9.31 4.04 6.93
CA GLN A 33 -9.91 5.35 6.58
C GLN A 33 -11.10 5.22 5.60
N ALA A 34 -11.44 3.99 5.23
CA ALA A 34 -12.58 3.60 4.40
C ALA A 34 -12.99 2.16 4.75
N PRO A 35 -14.21 1.71 4.37
CA PRO A 35 -14.67 0.35 4.66
C PRO A 35 -13.71 -0.75 4.20
N THR A 36 -13.01 -0.54 3.09
CA THR A 36 -11.79 -1.28 2.78
C THR A 36 -10.61 -0.32 2.78
N HIS A 37 -9.57 -0.66 3.54
CA HIS A 37 -8.28 0.03 3.54
C HIS A 37 -7.15 -1.01 3.60
N ILE A 38 -6.41 -1.16 2.50
CA ILE A 38 -5.31 -2.12 2.35
C ILE A 38 -4.02 -1.35 2.10
N LEU A 39 -2.94 -1.76 2.75
CA LEU A 39 -1.58 -1.29 2.47
C LEU A 39 -0.90 -2.31 1.55
N ILE A 40 -0.36 -1.83 0.42
CA ILE A 40 0.39 -2.65 -0.54
C ILE A 40 1.83 -2.17 -0.52
N ILE A 41 2.75 -3.05 -0.12
CA ILE A 41 4.15 -2.72 0.09
C ILE A 41 5.05 -3.62 -0.76
N PRO A 42 6.22 -3.13 -1.21
CA PRO A 42 7.27 -4.01 -1.68
C PRO A 42 7.87 -4.80 -0.50
N ARG A 43 8.36 -6.00 -0.77
CA ARG A 43 9.18 -6.75 0.19
C ARG A 43 10.55 -6.11 0.39
N GLN A 44 11.13 -5.59 -0.69
CA GLN A 44 12.33 -4.76 -0.64
C GLN A 44 12.02 -3.50 0.17
N HIS A 45 12.94 -3.09 1.02
CA HIS A 45 12.82 -1.83 1.73
C HIS A 45 13.22 -0.66 0.83
N ILE A 46 12.27 0.25 0.59
CA ILE A 46 12.48 1.55 -0.04
C ILE A 46 11.83 2.57 0.87
N ALA A 47 12.57 3.55 1.38
CA ALA A 47 12.11 4.38 2.50
C ALA A 47 10.99 5.34 2.08
N THR A 48 11.18 6.06 0.97
CA THR A 48 10.23 7.05 0.45
C THR A 48 10.09 6.93 -1.07
N LEU A 49 9.12 7.64 -1.64
CA LEU A 49 8.98 7.73 -3.10
C LEU A 49 10.23 8.34 -3.77
N ASN A 50 11.01 9.16 -3.04
CA ASN A 50 12.22 9.80 -3.55
C ASN A 50 13.39 8.82 -3.71
N ASP A 51 13.31 7.66 -3.06
CA ASP A 51 14.38 6.64 -3.05
C ASP A 51 14.16 5.55 -4.12
N ILE A 52 13.20 5.75 -5.01
CA ILE A 52 12.94 4.85 -6.14
C ILE A 52 13.99 5.10 -7.23
N GLU A 53 14.63 4.03 -7.68
CA GLU A 53 15.58 4.07 -8.78
C GLU A 53 15.00 3.49 -10.09
N MET A 54 15.72 3.64 -11.20
CA MET A 54 15.31 3.06 -12.49
C MET A 54 15.09 1.54 -12.42
N ALA A 55 15.82 0.85 -11.55
CA ALA A 55 15.66 -0.59 -11.35
C ALA A 55 14.30 -0.97 -10.71
N ASP A 56 13.67 -0.06 -9.97
CA ASP A 56 12.43 -0.31 -9.23
C ASP A 56 11.17 -0.04 -10.07
N LEU A 57 11.29 0.45 -11.30
CA LEU A 57 10.13 0.82 -12.14
C LEU A 57 9.15 -0.35 -12.34
N ALA A 58 9.68 -1.56 -12.56
CA ALA A 58 8.86 -2.76 -12.67
C ALA A 58 8.14 -3.11 -11.35
N LEU A 59 8.82 -2.91 -10.22
CA LEU A 59 8.25 -3.12 -8.89
C LEU A 59 7.11 -2.13 -8.64
N MET A 60 7.25 -0.87 -9.05
CA MET A 60 6.18 0.13 -8.93
C MET A 60 4.94 -0.33 -9.70
N GLY A 61 5.10 -0.69 -10.98
CA GLY A 61 3.99 -1.23 -11.78
C GLY A 61 3.29 -2.43 -11.14
N ARG A 62 4.04 -3.31 -10.46
CA ARG A 62 3.46 -4.44 -9.70
C ARG A 62 2.60 -3.99 -8.52
N LEU A 63 2.98 -2.93 -7.80
CA LEU A 63 2.15 -2.38 -6.72
C LEU A 63 0.81 -1.85 -7.28
N GLN A 64 0.84 -1.07 -8.36
CA GLN A 64 -0.40 -0.54 -8.97
C GLN A 64 -1.28 -1.65 -9.55
N TYR A 65 -0.68 -2.64 -10.22
CA TYR A 65 -1.40 -3.80 -10.73
C TYR A 65 -2.08 -4.59 -9.60
N THR A 66 -1.35 -4.80 -8.49
CA THR A 66 -1.86 -5.47 -7.30
C THR A 66 -3.06 -4.71 -6.71
N ALA A 67 -3.01 -3.39 -6.67
CA ALA A 67 -4.12 -2.57 -6.21
C ALA A 67 -5.39 -2.78 -7.05
N ALA A 68 -5.25 -2.72 -8.38
CA ALA A 68 -6.37 -2.92 -9.29
C ALA A 68 -6.93 -4.36 -9.21
N ARG A 69 -6.07 -5.36 -9.06
CA ARG A 69 -6.50 -6.76 -8.86
C ARG A 69 -7.28 -6.93 -7.57
N LEU A 70 -6.76 -6.43 -6.45
CA LEU A 70 -7.43 -6.51 -5.15
C LEU A 70 -8.76 -5.76 -5.15
N ALA A 71 -8.86 -4.61 -5.82
CA ALA A 71 -10.12 -3.90 -5.98
C ALA A 71 -11.20 -4.73 -6.70
N ARG A 72 -10.82 -5.49 -7.73
CA ARG A 72 -11.74 -6.42 -8.44
C ARG A 72 -12.16 -7.57 -7.55
N GLU A 73 -11.20 -8.21 -6.88
CA GLU A 73 -11.45 -9.35 -5.98
C GLU A 73 -12.33 -9.00 -4.79
N ARG A 74 -12.21 -7.76 -4.30
CA ARG A 74 -13.02 -7.23 -3.18
C ARG A 74 -14.34 -6.59 -3.62
N GLY A 75 -14.63 -6.57 -4.92
CA GLY A 75 -15.92 -6.16 -5.46
C GLY A 75 -16.21 -4.66 -5.48
N PHE A 76 -15.19 -3.79 -5.38
CA PHE A 76 -15.38 -2.32 -5.41
C PHE A 76 -14.72 -1.64 -6.61
N ALA A 77 -14.20 -2.41 -7.58
CA ALA A 77 -13.54 -1.85 -8.77
C ALA A 77 -14.48 -0.96 -9.62
N GLU A 78 -15.72 -1.41 -9.84
CA GLU A 78 -16.69 -0.70 -10.71
C GLU A 78 -17.26 0.55 -10.04
N ASP A 79 -17.47 0.53 -8.72
CA ASP A 79 -17.87 1.72 -7.94
C ASP A 79 -16.75 2.77 -7.87
N GLY A 80 -15.51 2.32 -8.04
CA GLY A 80 -14.30 3.12 -7.95
C GLY A 80 -13.63 3.07 -6.58
N TYR A 81 -12.36 3.46 -6.57
CA TYR A 81 -11.50 3.46 -5.39
C TYR A 81 -10.45 4.56 -5.48
N ARG A 82 -9.75 4.81 -4.37
CA ARG A 82 -8.63 5.75 -4.30
C ARG A 82 -7.36 5.00 -3.96
N VAL A 83 -6.29 5.26 -4.72
CA VAL A 83 -4.93 4.89 -4.34
C VAL A 83 -4.16 6.13 -3.87
N VAL A 84 -3.34 5.99 -2.83
CA VAL A 84 -2.52 7.08 -2.29
C VAL A 84 -1.12 6.57 -1.97
N MET A 85 -0.11 7.38 -2.29
CA MET A 85 1.28 7.17 -1.87
C MET A 85 1.75 8.46 -1.22
N ASN A 86 2.01 8.41 0.08
CA ASN A 86 2.49 9.55 0.85
C ASN A 86 4.02 9.60 0.79
N CYS A 87 4.60 10.80 0.70
CA CYS A 87 6.05 10.99 0.69
C CYS A 87 6.44 12.06 1.71
N ASN A 88 7.28 11.68 2.68
CA ASN A 88 7.75 12.52 3.78
C ASN A 88 6.61 13.11 4.64
N ASP A 89 6.98 13.96 5.60
CA ASP A 89 6.11 14.52 6.64
C ASP A 89 4.91 15.30 6.07
N HIS A 90 5.17 16.23 5.14
CA HIS A 90 4.09 17.03 4.50
C HIS A 90 3.12 16.18 3.67
N GLY A 91 3.57 15.01 3.17
CA GLY A 91 2.71 14.05 2.50
C GLY A 91 1.91 13.17 3.47
N GLY A 92 2.18 13.22 4.77
CA GLY A 92 1.55 12.38 5.78
C GLY A 92 2.15 10.97 5.88
N GLN A 93 3.41 10.77 5.48
CA GLN A 93 4.09 9.48 5.61
C GLN A 93 4.54 9.24 7.06
N THR A 94 4.08 8.16 7.69
CA THR A 94 4.41 7.83 9.09
C THR A 94 5.34 6.62 9.22
N VAL A 95 5.29 5.69 8.26
CA VAL A 95 6.23 4.56 8.16
C VAL A 95 7.12 4.76 6.95
N TYR A 96 8.44 4.82 7.19
CA TYR A 96 9.46 5.01 6.16
C TYR A 96 9.80 3.69 5.47
N HIS A 97 8.78 3.11 4.85
CA HIS A 97 8.82 2.01 3.88
C HIS A 97 7.64 2.26 2.97
N ILE A 98 7.87 2.48 1.68
CA ILE A 98 6.81 2.89 0.75
C ILE A 98 5.61 1.95 0.81
N HIS A 99 4.42 2.53 0.83
CA HIS A 99 3.17 1.79 0.96
C HIS A 99 2.08 2.52 0.20
N MET A 100 1.45 1.80 -0.72
CA MET A 100 0.31 2.30 -1.42
C MET A 100 -0.95 1.95 -0.64
N HIS A 101 -1.67 2.98 -0.23
CA HIS A 101 -3.00 2.83 0.31
C HIS A 101 -3.95 2.48 -0.84
N LEU A 102 -4.74 1.42 -0.68
CA LEU A 102 -5.89 1.10 -1.50
C LEU A 102 -7.14 1.25 -0.65
N MET A 103 -7.98 2.22 -0.98
CA MET A 103 -9.18 2.55 -0.19
C MET A 103 -10.45 2.47 -1.05
N GLY A 104 -11.47 1.78 -0.56
CA GLY A 104 -12.72 1.52 -1.29
C GLY A 104 -13.93 1.31 -0.38
N GLY A 105 -15.09 1.08 -0.98
CA GLY A 105 -16.35 0.81 -0.28
C GLY A 105 -17.10 2.06 0.19
N ARG A 106 -16.66 3.26 -0.21
CA ARG A 106 -17.41 4.52 -0.03
C ARG A 106 -17.04 5.53 -1.12
N ARG A 107 -17.88 6.54 -1.31
CA ARG A 107 -17.53 7.71 -2.14
C ARG A 107 -16.43 8.52 -1.46
N PHE A 108 -15.41 8.91 -2.22
CA PHE A 108 -14.38 9.85 -1.78
C PHE A 108 -14.68 11.27 -2.26
N THR A 109 -14.27 12.27 -1.48
CA THR A 109 -14.46 13.69 -1.76
C THR A 109 -13.15 14.34 -2.21
N TRP A 110 -13.23 15.62 -2.58
CA TRP A 110 -12.09 16.47 -2.95
C TRP A 110 -12.09 17.74 -2.08
N PRO A 111 -10.92 18.23 -1.59
CA PRO A 111 -9.57 17.74 -1.85
C PRO A 111 -9.27 16.36 -1.24
N ALA A 112 -8.23 15.70 -1.74
CA ALA A 112 -7.74 14.41 -1.23
C ALA A 112 -6.70 14.61 -0.11
N GLY A 113 -7.12 15.36 0.91
CA GLY A 113 -6.43 15.55 2.19
C GLY A 113 -7.46 15.44 3.29
#